data_AF-A0A552JB77-F1
#
_entry.id   AF-A0A552JB77-F1
#
_cell.length_a   1.000
_cell.length_b   1.000
_cell.length_c   1.000
_cell.angle_alpha   90.00
_cell.angle_beta   90.00
_cell.angle_gamma   90.00
#
_symmetry.space_group_name_H-M   'P 1'
#
loop_
_entity.id
_entity.type
_entity.pdbx_description
1 polymer ?
#
loop_
_entity_poly.entity_id
_entity_poly.type
_entity_poly.pdbx_seq_one_letter_code
_entity_poly.pdbx_strand_id
1 'polypeptide(L)' 'MTLQEMIKSFEGLSGDEQDLLLEIFRKYRTEAKEKEILANFKELQEAIAAGTVKRGTVEDLIADLNED' A
#
# COMPACT_ATOMS: atom_id res chain seq x y z
N MET A 1 3.04 -13.41 -16.64
CA MET A 1 3.33 -12.16 -17.37
C MET A 1 4.44 -11.44 -16.63
N THR A 2 5.55 -11.18 -17.30
CA THR A 2 6.71 -10.46 -16.76
C THR A 2 6.50 -8.95 -16.86
N LEU A 3 7.28 -8.16 -16.08
CA LEU A 3 7.24 -6.70 -16.19
C LEU A 3 7.58 -6.22 -17.60
N GLN A 4 8.52 -6.89 -18.28
CA GLN A 4 8.88 -6.55 -19.66
C GLN A 4 7.72 -6.80 -20.65
N GLU A 5 6.94 -7.87 -20.46
CA GLU A 5 5.76 -8.13 -21.30
C GLU A 5 4.69 -7.06 -21.09
N MET A 6 4.49 -6.59 -19.85
CA MET A 6 3.56 -5.50 -19.55
C MET A 6 3.97 -4.17 -20.20
N ILE A 7 5.27 -3.84 -20.17
CA ILE A 7 5.79 -2.62 -20.81
C ILE A 7 5.52 -2.66 -22.32
N LYS A 8 5.80 -3.80 -22.97
CA LYS A 8 5.51 -3.95 -24.41
C LYS A 8 4.03 -3.85 -24.74
N SER A 9 3.16 -4.38 -23.89
CA SER A 9 1.70 -4.21 -24.04
C SER A 9 1.27 -2.76 -23.86
N PHE A 10 1.91 -2.02 -22.95
CA PHE A 10 1.66 -0.59 -22.73
C PHE A 10 2.11 0.26 -23.94
N GLU A 11 3.30 -0.01 -24.48
CA GLU A 11 3.83 0.69 -25.66
C GLU A 11 2.96 0.49 -26.91
N GLY A 12 2.20 -0.60 -26.98
CA GLY A 12 1.26 -0.88 -28.08
C GLY A 12 -0.05 -0.09 -28.02
N LEU A 13 -0.33 0.60 -26.92
CA LEU A 13 -1.51 1.45 -26.75
C LEU A 13 -1.30 2.81 -27.44
N SER A 14 -2.39 3.42 -27.89
CA SER A 14 -2.38 4.84 -28.32
C SER A 14 -2.08 5.77 -27.13
N GLY A 15 -1.68 7.02 -27.41
CA GLY A 15 -1.39 8.00 -26.36
C GLY A 15 -2.55 8.19 -25.38
N ASP A 16 -3.78 8.30 -25.89
CA ASP A 16 -4.98 8.46 -25.06
C ASP A 16 -5.25 7.22 -24.19
N GLU A 17 -5.01 6.02 -24.71
CA GLU A 17 -5.15 4.77 -23.96
C GLU A 17 -4.05 4.61 -22.90
N GLN A 18 -2.84 5.06 -23.20
CA GLN A 18 -1.73 5.09 -22.24
C GLN A 18 -2.07 6.03 -21.07
N ASP A 19 -2.55 7.23 -21.36
CA ASP A 19 -2.95 8.22 -20.36
C ASP A 19 -4.10 7.70 -19.47
N LEU A 20 -5.12 7.11 -20.09
CA LEU A 20 -6.23 6.48 -19.36
C LEU A 20 -5.76 5.35 -18.45
N LEU A 21 -4.86 4.48 -18.92
CA LEU A 21 -4.35 3.37 -18.12
C LEU A 21 -3.53 3.87 -16.93
N LEU A 22 -2.72 4.92 -17.12
CA LEU A 22 -1.97 5.56 -16.03
C LEU A 22 -2.91 6.17 -14.98
N GLU A 23 -4.02 6.77 -15.39
CA GLU A 23 -5.04 7.27 -14.46
C GLU A 23 -5.67 6.14 -13.65
N ILE A 24 -6.02 5.03 -14.29
CA ILE A 24 -6.56 3.83 -13.63
C ILE A 24 -5.56 3.27 -12.61
N PHE A 25 -4.28 3.14 -12.96
CA PHE A 25 -3.26 2.65 -12.03
C PHE A 25 -3.06 3.56 -10.83
N ARG A 26 -3.11 4.88 -11.02
CA ARG A 26 -3.06 5.83 -9.91
C ARG A 26 -4.22 5.63 -8.96
N LYS A 27 -5.44 5.47 -9.49
CA LYS A 27 -6.63 5.19 -8.69
C LYS A 27 -6.48 3.90 -7.88
N TYR A 28 -6.05 2.81 -8.51
CA TYR A 28 -5.82 1.55 -7.80
C TYR A 28 -4.76 1.65 -6.70
N ARG A 29 -3.68 2.43 -6.90
CA ARG A 29 -2.70 2.60 -5.82
C ARG A 29 -3.25 3.42 -4.67
N THR A 30 -4.06 4.43 -4.93
CA THR A 30 -4.75 5.19 -3.88
C THR A 30 -5.70 4.29 -3.10
N GLU A 31 -6.55 3.50 -3.77
CA GLU A 31 -7.46 2.55 -3.12
C GLU A 31 -6.70 1.48 -2.31
N ALA A 32 -5.56 0.99 -2.82
CA ALA A 32 -4.72 0.05 -2.09
C ALA A 32 -4.14 0.68 -0.80
N LYS A 33 -3.67 1.93 -0.86
CA LYS A 33 -3.21 2.67 0.33
C LYS A 33 -4.32 2.88 1.33
N GLU A 34 -5.53 3.22 0.89
CA GLU A 34 -6.70 3.36 1.78
C GLU A 34 -7.03 2.04 2.49
N LYS A 35 -6.94 0.91 1.78
CA LYS A 35 -7.10 -0.42 2.38
C LYS A 35 -5.99 -0.75 3.38
N GLU A 36 -4.73 -0.42 3.07
CA GLU A 36 -3.59 -0.58 4.00
C GLU A 36 -3.83 0.23 5.28
N ILE A 37 -4.27 1.49 5.18
CA ILE A 37 -4.59 2.35 6.33
C ILE A 37 -5.76 1.77 7.15
N LEU A 38 -6.82 1.31 6.49
CA LEU A 38 -7.98 0.70 7.17
C LEU A 38 -7.61 -0.59 7.90
N ALA A 39 -6.75 -1.43 7.30
CA ALA A 39 -6.25 -2.65 7.92
C ALA A 39 -5.43 -2.31 9.18
N ASN A 40 -4.49 -1.38 9.08
CA ASN A 40 -3.68 -0.92 10.20
C ASN A 40 -4.54 -0.30 11.32
N PHE A 41 -5.59 0.43 10.96
CA PHE A 41 -6.52 1.01 11.94
C PHE A 41 -7.32 -0.06 12.67
N LYS A 42 -7.74 -1.13 11.96
CA LYS A 42 -8.43 -2.26 12.56
C LYS A 42 -7.52 -3.01 13.55
N GLU A 43 -6.28 -3.30 13.15
CA GLU A 43 -5.29 -3.91 14.05
C GLU A 43 -5.03 -3.06 15.28
N LEU A 44 -4.95 -1.73 15.12
CA LEU A 44 -4.83 -0.81 16.25
C LEU A 44 -6.05 -0.87 17.18
N GLN A 45 -7.27 -0.90 16.64
CA GLN A 45 -8.50 -1.03 17.45
C GLN A 45 -8.54 -2.37 18.21
N GLU A 46 -8.12 -3.47 17.58
CA GLU A 46 -8.04 -4.78 18.22
C GLU A 46 -6.97 -4.81 19.31
N ALA A 47 -5.80 -4.20 19.08
CA ALA A 47 -4.75 -4.04 20.10
C ALA A 47 -5.23 -3.17 21.28
N ILE A 48 -5.99 -2.10 21.02
CA ILE A 48 -6.63 -1.28 22.07
C ILE A 48 -7.56 -2.14 22.91
N ALA A 49 -8.43 -2.93 22.26
CA ALA A 49 -9.37 -3.80 22.95
C ALA A 49 -8.67 -4.91 23.76
N ALA A 50 -7.56 -5.44 23.26
CA ALA A 50 -6.75 -6.47 23.92
C ALA A 50 -5.82 -5.92 25.01
N GLY A 51 -5.69 -4.59 25.14
CA GLY A 51 -4.78 -3.95 26.09
C GLY A 51 -3.30 -4.11 25.75
N THR A 52 -2.95 -4.52 24.52
CA THR A 52 -1.58 -4.76 24.07
C THR A 52 -0.96 -3.57 23.33
N VAL A 53 -1.63 -2.42 23.34
CA VAL A 53 -1.12 -1.19 22.70
C VAL A 53 0.13 -0.71 23.40
N LYS A 54 1.22 -0.61 22.67
CA LYS A 54 2.39 0.15 23.08
C LYS A 54 2.21 1.62 22.68
N ARG A 55 2.45 2.53 23.63
CA ARG A 55 2.59 3.97 23.35
C ARG A 55 4.07 4.31 23.38
N GLY A 56 4.58 4.85 22.29
CA GLY A 56 5.98 5.20 22.13
C GLY A 56 6.18 6.08 20.90
N THR A 57 7.43 6.43 20.64
CA THR A 57 7.87 7.15 19.45
C THR A 57 8.01 6.19 18.25
N VAL A 58 8.22 6.74 17.06
CA VAL A 58 8.55 5.94 15.87
C VAL A 58 9.86 5.17 16.07
N GLU A 59 10.80 5.73 16.83
CA GLU A 59 12.09 5.09 17.13
C GLU A 59 11.91 3.85 18.01
N ASP A 60 11.01 3.93 19.01
CA ASP A 60 10.66 2.78 19.86
C ASP A 60 10.02 1.64 19.04
N LEU A 61 9.17 1.99 18.07
CA LEU A 61 8.55 1.01 17.15
C LEU A 61 9.60 0.36 16.23
N ILE A 62 10.54 1.13 15.69
CA ILE A 62 11.61 0.61 14.84
C ILE A 62 12.54 -0.31 15.64
N ALA A 63 12.84 0.01 16.90
CA ALA A 63 13.62 -0.87 17.77
C ALA A 63 12.90 -2.20 18.00
N ASP A 64 11.62 -2.17 18.38
CA ASP A 64 10.80 -3.37 18.57
C ASP A 64 10.75 -4.26 17.31
N LEU A 65 10.61 -3.68 16.11
CA LEU A 65 10.53 -4.43 14.84
C LEU A 65 11.87 -5.02 14.36
N ASN A 66 12.99 -4.53 14.89
CA ASN A 66 14.34 -5.02 14.55
C ASN A 66 14.92 -5.99 15.60
N GLU A 67 14.19 -6.23 16.70
CA GLU A 67 14.57 -7.20 17.75
C GLU A 67 14.06 -8.63 17.46
N ASP A 68 13.31 -8.85 16.38
CA ASP A 68 12.90 -10.15 15.79
C ASP A 68 13.78 -10.56 14.59
#